data_AF-A0A7X6WKY4-F1
#
_entry.id   AF-A0A7X6WKY4-F1
#
_cell.length_a   1.000
_cell.length_b   1.000
_cell.length_c   1.000
_cell.angle_alpha   90.00
_cell.angle_beta   90.00
_cell.angle_gamma   90.00
#
_symmetry.space_group_name_H-M   'P 1'
#
loop_
_entity.id
_entity.type
_entity.pdbx_description
1 polymer ?
#
loop_
_entity_poly.entity_id
_entity_poly.type
_entity_poly.pdbx_seq_one_letter_code
_entity_poly.pdbx_strand_id
1 'polypeptide(L)'
;MKKTSITLEKKIRIYFLIVILVFIVGALLYNTVYGSLFSEFIQSINRVPASQEVVDQLQVQITDLMKEDAEVRHLKLHELDVKVISHQMLDSSTVEAIFDINGLTSLNYEKAEDSPVLKGLLEFKKQKQDTLSPSALELVDQEINKWLDEINRYIIESIPYYMRMKAVGKIKEGELDPATIEFYSDKGARFVEFFPYSLADIPSDEEVQQRVYADIENSTLP
;
A
#
# COMPACT_ATOMS: atom_id res chain seq x y z
N MET A 1 25.46 34.72 -6.56
CA MET A 1 25.42 33.39 -5.92
C MET A 1 24.52 32.48 -6.75
N LYS A 2 25.11 31.48 -7.43
CA LYS A 2 24.35 30.47 -8.19
C LYS A 2 23.64 29.54 -7.20
N LYS A 3 22.30 29.56 -7.17
CA LYS A 3 21.51 28.48 -6.56
C LYS A 3 21.53 27.31 -7.54
N THR A 4 22.32 26.29 -7.22
CA THR A 4 22.37 25.03 -7.95
C THR A 4 20.98 24.40 -7.90
N SER A 5 20.28 24.32 -9.03
CA SER A 5 19.01 23.61 -9.11
C SER A 5 19.27 22.13 -8.85
N ILE A 6 18.61 21.58 -7.84
CA ILE A 6 18.54 20.14 -7.62
C ILE A 6 17.79 19.57 -8.83
N THR A 7 18.50 18.90 -9.74
CA THR A 7 17.97 18.30 -10.96
C THR A 7 16.90 17.25 -10.65
N LEU A 8 15.90 17.15 -11.55
CA LEU A 8 14.69 16.33 -11.46
C LEU A 8 14.98 14.84 -11.17
N GLU A 9 16.09 14.31 -11.72
CA GLU A 9 16.61 12.97 -11.39
C GLU A 9 16.81 12.73 -9.90
N LYS A 10 17.23 13.74 -9.12
CA LYS A 10 17.40 13.60 -7.68
C LYS A 10 16.08 13.56 -6.93
N LYS A 11 15.04 14.27 -7.37
CA LYS A 11 13.75 14.28 -6.68
C LYS A 11 12.95 13.00 -6.93
N ILE A 12 12.99 12.48 -8.16
CA ILE A 12 12.34 11.21 -8.54
C ILE A 12 13.10 10.03 -7.93
N ARG A 13 14.45 10.00 -8.00
CA ARG A 13 15.23 8.97 -7.30
C ARG A 13 15.03 9.03 -5.80
N ILE A 14 14.92 10.20 -5.17
CA ILE A 14 14.69 10.29 -3.72
C ILE A 14 13.30 9.76 -3.34
N TYR A 15 12.22 10.01 -4.10
CA TYR A 15 10.90 9.48 -3.74
C TYR A 15 10.72 7.99 -4.05
N PHE A 16 11.22 7.51 -5.20
CA PHE A 16 11.19 6.09 -5.54
C PHE A 16 12.16 5.26 -4.70
N LEU A 17 13.35 5.80 -4.37
CA LEU A 17 14.19 5.21 -3.33
C LEU A 17 13.50 5.30 -1.98
N ILE A 18 12.77 6.34 -1.59
CA ILE A 18 12.09 6.34 -0.29
C ILE A 18 11.01 5.25 -0.23
N VAL A 19 10.21 5.04 -1.27
CA VAL A 19 9.20 3.97 -1.28
C VAL A 19 9.88 2.58 -1.28
N ILE A 20 10.82 2.32 -2.19
CA ILE A 20 11.51 1.03 -2.28
C ILE A 20 12.45 0.78 -1.09
N LEU A 21 13.10 1.81 -0.52
CA LEU A 21 14.00 1.72 0.62
C LEU A 21 13.23 1.69 1.95
N VAL A 22 11.99 2.22 2.05
CA VAL A 22 11.08 1.91 3.17
C VAL A 22 10.68 0.43 3.14
N PHE A 23 10.42 -0.14 1.96
CA PHE A 23 10.14 -1.58 1.80
C PHE A 23 11.38 -2.46 2.07
N ILE A 24 12.57 -2.09 1.56
CA ILE A 24 13.81 -2.86 1.71
C ILE A 24 14.45 -2.69 3.11
N VAL A 25 14.45 -1.49 3.70
CA VAL A 25 14.94 -1.26 5.08
C VAL A 25 13.96 -1.80 6.11
N GLY A 26 12.65 -1.77 5.82
CA GLY A 26 11.64 -2.52 6.59
C GLY A 26 11.93 -4.02 6.59
N ALA A 27 12.18 -4.62 5.42
CA ALA A 27 12.51 -6.04 5.30
C ALA A 27 13.89 -6.43 5.91
N LEU A 28 14.88 -5.55 5.87
CA LEU A 28 16.25 -5.83 6.38
C LEU A 28 16.44 -5.53 7.88
N LEU A 29 15.76 -4.54 8.46
CA LEU A 29 15.86 -4.24 9.89
C LEU A 29 14.96 -5.13 10.76
N TYR A 30 13.88 -5.69 10.20
CA TYR A 30 12.98 -6.58 10.98
C TYR A 30 13.62 -7.95 11.25
N ASN A 31 14.45 -8.45 10.33
CA ASN A 31 15.07 -9.78 10.43
C ASN A 31 16.24 -9.86 11.42
N THR A 32 16.75 -8.75 11.98
CA THR A 32 17.95 -8.77 12.83
C THR A 32 17.79 -8.26 14.26
N VAL A 33 16.74 -7.52 14.63
CA VAL A 33 16.69 -6.89 15.98
C VAL A 33 15.31 -6.92 16.69
N TYR A 34 14.17 -7.13 16.03
CA TYR A 34 12.86 -6.85 16.65
C TYR A 34 11.97 -8.05 17.00
N GLY A 35 12.44 -9.28 16.75
CA GLY A 35 11.67 -10.50 17.05
C GLY A 35 11.42 -10.81 18.52
N SER A 36 11.94 -10.04 19.50
CA SER A 36 11.82 -10.44 20.91
C SER A 36 11.64 -9.35 21.98
N LEU A 37 11.40 -8.07 21.65
CA LEU A 37 11.44 -7.00 22.68
C LEU A 37 10.22 -6.07 22.79
N PHE A 38 9.13 -6.30 22.05
CA PHE A 38 7.93 -5.44 22.15
C PHE A 38 6.68 -6.14 22.69
N SER A 39 6.76 -7.37 23.17
CA SER A 39 5.59 -8.09 23.70
C SER A 39 5.21 -7.73 25.16
N GLU A 40 5.97 -6.89 25.87
CA GLU A 40 5.81 -6.73 27.32
C GLU A 40 5.56 -5.31 27.86
N PHE A 41 5.28 -4.30 27.02
CA PHE A 41 5.05 -2.95 27.55
C PHE A 41 3.86 -2.21 26.92
N ILE A 42 2.64 -2.66 27.23
CA ILE A 42 1.46 -1.78 27.24
C ILE A 42 0.82 -1.86 28.63
N GLN A 43 0.75 -0.68 29.25
CA GLN A 43 0.35 -0.44 30.63
C GLN A 43 -1.06 -0.93 30.96
N SER A 44 -1.17 -1.51 32.16
CA SER A 44 -2.39 -1.77 32.88
C SER A 44 -3.11 -0.46 33.25
N ILE A 45 -4.10 -0.12 32.43
CA ILE A 45 -5.26 0.68 32.84
C ILE A 45 -6.45 -0.26 32.67
N ASN A 46 -7.42 -0.26 33.59
CA ASN A 46 -8.59 -1.15 33.63
C ASN A 46 -9.35 -1.23 32.28
N ARG A 47 -8.82 -2.00 31.33
CA ARG A 47 -9.37 -2.23 30.00
C ARG A 47 -10.18 -3.51 30.11
N VAL A 48 -11.49 -3.39 29.90
CA VAL A 48 -12.34 -4.58 29.77
C VAL A 48 -11.94 -5.24 28.45
N PRO A 49 -11.45 -6.50 28.47
CA PRO A 49 -11.15 -7.19 27.23
C PRO A 49 -12.45 -7.38 26.45
N ALA A 50 -12.42 -7.08 25.15
CA ALA A 50 -13.54 -7.45 24.28
C ALA A 50 -13.68 -8.98 24.24
N SER A 51 -14.91 -9.48 24.12
CA SER A 51 -15.15 -10.91 23.96
C SER A 51 -14.48 -11.45 22.70
N GLN A 52 -13.92 -12.65 22.77
CA GLN A 52 -13.23 -13.28 21.64
C GLN A 52 -14.12 -13.35 20.39
N GLU A 53 -15.41 -13.65 20.55
CA GLU A 53 -16.37 -13.72 19.45
C GLU A 53 -16.47 -12.42 18.62
N VAL A 54 -16.46 -11.26 19.28
CA VAL A 54 -16.48 -9.95 18.62
C VAL A 54 -15.13 -9.66 17.94
N VAL A 55 -14.03 -10.10 18.54
CA VAL A 55 -12.69 -9.96 17.96
C VAL A 55 -12.55 -10.82 16.71
N ASP A 56 -13.09 -12.05 16.74
CA ASP A 56 -13.12 -12.95 15.58
C ASP A 56 -13.95 -12.34 14.45
N GLN A 57 -15.08 -11.68 14.76
CA GLN A 57 -15.86 -10.91 13.78
C GLN A 57 -15.05 -9.76 13.17
N LEU A 58 -14.31 -8.98 13.96
CA LEU A 58 -13.41 -7.94 13.43
C LEU A 58 -12.29 -8.53 12.56
N GLN A 59 -11.75 -9.71 12.92
CA GLN A 59 -10.72 -10.39 12.14
C GLN A 59 -11.22 -10.83 10.76
N VAL A 60 -12.46 -11.34 10.69
CA VAL A 60 -13.13 -11.64 9.42
C VAL A 60 -13.25 -10.38 8.56
N GLN A 61 -13.69 -9.27 9.16
CA GLN A 61 -13.88 -8.00 8.44
C GLN A 61 -12.56 -7.43 7.91
N ILE A 62 -11.46 -7.51 8.65
CA ILE A 62 -10.14 -7.14 8.13
C ILE A 62 -9.68 -8.10 7.03
N THR A 63 -9.92 -9.39 7.19
CA THR A 63 -9.53 -10.38 6.19
C THR A 63 -10.24 -10.13 4.87
N ASP A 64 -11.53 -9.80 4.90
CA ASP A 64 -12.30 -9.47 3.71
C ASP A 64 -11.86 -8.12 3.11
N LEU A 65 -11.62 -7.09 3.94
CA LEU A 65 -11.03 -5.82 3.50
C LEU A 65 -9.70 -6.02 2.76
N MET A 66 -8.81 -6.91 3.24
CA MET A 66 -7.53 -7.18 2.59
C MET A 66 -7.66 -7.92 1.25
N LYS A 67 -8.68 -8.76 1.09
CA LYS A 67 -9.00 -9.36 -0.20
C LYS A 67 -9.48 -8.30 -1.19
N GLU A 68 -10.40 -7.43 -0.76
CA GLU A 68 -10.90 -6.33 -1.58
C GLU A 68 -9.78 -5.33 -1.93
N ASP A 69 -8.91 -5.00 -0.97
CA ASP A 69 -7.73 -4.16 -1.22
C ASP A 69 -6.82 -4.76 -2.29
N ALA A 70 -6.54 -6.06 -2.21
CA ALA A 70 -5.75 -6.74 -3.21
C ALA A 70 -6.41 -6.71 -4.59
N GLU A 71 -7.71 -6.96 -4.68
CA GLU A 71 -8.45 -6.90 -5.94
C GLU A 71 -8.38 -5.50 -6.56
N VAL A 72 -8.65 -4.45 -5.79
CA VAL A 72 -8.62 -3.05 -6.27
C VAL A 72 -7.21 -2.63 -6.69
N ARG A 73 -6.16 -3.19 -6.07
CA ARG A 73 -4.75 -2.93 -6.44
C ARG A 73 -4.23 -3.84 -7.56
N HIS A 74 -5.06 -4.70 -8.14
CA HIS A 74 -4.66 -5.73 -9.10
C HIS A 74 -3.54 -6.63 -8.56
N LEU A 75 -3.69 -7.07 -7.31
CA LEU A 75 -2.81 -8.02 -6.66
C LEU A 75 -3.47 -9.39 -6.61
N LYS A 76 -2.69 -10.42 -6.90
CA LYS A 76 -3.02 -11.81 -6.62
C LYS A 76 -2.51 -12.14 -5.23
N LEU A 77 -3.43 -12.42 -4.31
CA LEU A 77 -3.10 -12.96 -2.98
C LEU A 77 -2.80 -14.46 -3.09
N HIS A 78 -1.58 -14.86 -2.75
CA HIS A 78 -1.18 -16.26 -2.62
C HIS A 78 -1.34 -16.76 -1.19
N GLU A 79 -1.00 -15.90 -0.23
CA GLU A 79 -1.11 -16.16 1.20
C GLU A 79 -1.59 -14.89 1.92
N LEU A 80 -2.40 -15.09 2.97
CA LEU A 80 -2.88 -14.05 3.86
C LEU A 80 -2.99 -14.61 5.27
N ASP A 81 -2.25 -14.03 6.20
CA ASP A 81 -2.31 -14.30 7.64
C ASP A 81 -2.66 -13.01 8.38
N VAL A 82 -3.78 -13.03 9.08
CA VAL A 82 -4.25 -11.91 9.89
C VAL A 82 -4.20 -12.33 11.35
N LYS A 83 -3.34 -11.69 12.13
CA LYS A 83 -3.11 -12.02 13.53
C LYS A 83 -3.54 -10.88 14.45
N VAL A 84 -4.41 -11.17 15.41
CA VAL A 84 -4.75 -10.23 16.48
C VAL A 84 -3.55 -9.98 17.38
N ILE A 85 -3.20 -8.72 17.60
CA ILE A 85 -2.11 -8.27 18.48
C ILE A 85 -2.65 -7.77 19.81
N SER A 86 -3.73 -7.01 19.78
CA SER A 86 -4.41 -6.54 20.98
C SER A 86 -5.87 -6.21 20.67
N HIS A 87 -6.70 -6.23 21.70
CA HIS A 87 -8.10 -5.83 21.59
C HIS A 87 -8.60 -5.32 22.94
N GLN A 88 -9.58 -4.42 22.91
CA GLN A 88 -10.16 -3.80 24.10
C GLN A 88 -11.54 -3.22 23.81
N MET A 89 -12.35 -3.09 24.86
CA MET A 89 -13.51 -2.22 24.83
C MET A 89 -13.06 -0.77 25.05
N LEU A 90 -13.45 0.14 24.16
CA LEU A 90 -13.25 1.59 24.34
C LEU A 90 -14.34 2.18 25.24
N ASP A 91 -15.55 1.64 25.16
CA ASP A 91 -16.69 1.95 26.02
C ASP A 91 -17.62 0.71 26.12
N SER A 92 -18.83 0.84 26.66
CA SER A 92 -19.78 -0.29 26.82
C SER A 92 -20.27 -0.92 25.51
N SER A 93 -20.07 -0.25 24.38
CA SER A 93 -20.61 -0.60 23.07
C SER A 93 -19.59 -0.49 21.94
N THR A 94 -18.35 -0.07 22.20
CA THR A 94 -17.33 0.12 21.16
C THR A 94 -16.13 -0.76 21.44
N VAL A 95 -15.73 -1.54 20.44
CA VAL A 95 -14.56 -2.43 20.47
C VAL A 95 -13.46 -1.87 19.55
N GLU A 96 -12.23 -2.05 19.96
CA GLU A 96 -11.03 -1.81 19.16
C GLU A 96 -10.19 -3.08 19.14
N ALA A 97 -9.63 -3.43 17.97
CA ALA A 97 -8.62 -4.47 17.83
C ALA A 97 -7.52 -4.03 16.86
N ILE A 98 -6.28 -4.44 17.16
CA ILE A 98 -5.09 -4.21 16.34
C ILE A 98 -4.63 -5.55 15.79
N PHE A 99 -4.27 -5.56 14.51
CA PHE A 99 -3.93 -6.74 13.74
C PHE A 99 -2.60 -6.54 13.02
N ASP A 100 -1.78 -7.58 13.05
CA ASP A 100 -0.66 -7.73 12.12
C ASP A 100 -1.14 -8.57 10.95
N ILE A 101 -0.95 -8.05 9.74
CA ILE A 101 -1.35 -8.65 8.49
C ILE A 101 -0.08 -8.96 7.73
N ASN A 102 0.13 -10.24 7.44
CA ASN A 102 1.20 -10.71 6.59
C ASN A 102 0.58 -11.37 5.37
N GLY A 103 1.20 -11.21 4.22
CA GLY A 103 0.79 -11.99 3.07
C GLY A 103 1.86 -12.04 2.00
N LEU A 104 1.52 -12.78 0.95
CA LEU A 104 2.37 -13.00 -0.20
C LEU A 104 1.57 -12.66 -1.45
N THR A 105 2.05 -11.70 -2.24
CA THR A 105 1.30 -11.14 -3.38
C THR A 105 2.12 -11.13 -4.66
N SER A 106 1.47 -11.17 -5.81
CA SER A 106 2.06 -10.79 -7.11
C SER A 106 1.11 -9.87 -7.85
N LEU A 107 1.55 -9.22 -8.92
CA LEU A 107 0.63 -8.47 -9.79
C LEU A 107 -0.29 -9.43 -10.55
N ASN A 108 -1.56 -9.06 -10.67
CA ASN A 108 -2.62 -9.81 -11.34
C ASN A 108 -2.90 -9.24 -12.73
N TYR A 109 -1.88 -9.21 -13.58
CA TYR A 109 -2.01 -8.88 -15.00
C TYR A 109 -1.53 -10.07 -15.85
N GLU A 110 -2.14 -10.28 -17.01
CA GLU A 110 -1.68 -11.32 -17.96
C GLU A 110 -0.33 -10.96 -18.56
N LYS A 111 -0.11 -9.67 -18.83
CA LYS A 111 1.13 -9.08 -19.33
C LYS A 111 1.29 -7.66 -18.82
N ALA A 112 2.52 -7.15 -18.81
CA ALA A 112 2.82 -5.84 -18.23
C ALA A 112 2.05 -4.70 -18.91
N GLU A 113 1.84 -4.76 -20.22
CA GLU A 113 1.13 -3.74 -21.00
C GLU A 113 -0.35 -3.57 -20.61
N ASP A 114 -0.93 -4.52 -19.87
CA ASP A 114 -2.31 -4.39 -19.38
C ASP A 114 -2.40 -3.47 -18.16
N SER A 115 -1.28 -3.18 -17.50
CA SER A 115 -1.23 -2.27 -16.36
C SER A 115 -1.60 -0.82 -16.77
N PRO A 116 -2.27 -0.05 -15.90
CA PRO A 116 -2.61 1.34 -16.18
C PRO A 116 -1.37 2.24 -16.37
N VAL A 117 -0.25 1.89 -15.73
CA VAL A 117 1.03 2.61 -15.88
C VAL A 117 1.54 2.50 -17.31
N LEU A 118 1.67 1.29 -17.85
CA LEU A 118 2.17 1.10 -19.22
C LEU A 118 1.18 1.59 -20.26
N LYS A 119 -0.13 1.44 -20.03
CA LYS A 119 -1.15 2.06 -20.89
C LYS A 119 -0.96 3.57 -21.02
N GLY A 120 -0.64 4.25 -19.91
CA GLY A 120 -0.39 5.70 -19.89
C GLY A 120 0.83 6.09 -20.72
N LEU A 121 1.95 5.41 -20.52
CA LEU A 121 3.20 5.66 -21.25
C LEU A 121 3.07 5.35 -22.74
N LEU A 122 2.44 4.22 -23.09
CA LEU A 122 2.23 3.80 -24.47
C LEU A 122 1.29 4.76 -25.21
N GLU A 123 0.22 5.23 -24.56
CA GLU A 123 -0.67 6.22 -25.14
C GLU A 123 0.04 7.57 -25.34
N PHE A 124 0.85 8.02 -24.38
CA PHE A 124 1.68 9.21 -24.55
C PHE A 124 2.60 9.10 -25.76
N LYS A 125 3.38 8.01 -25.85
CA LYS A 125 4.29 7.76 -26.99
C LYS A 125 3.52 7.81 -28.31
N LYS A 126 2.40 7.08 -28.40
CA LYS A 126 1.56 7.03 -29.60
C LYS A 126 1.04 8.40 -30.03
N GLN A 127 0.61 9.24 -29.08
CA GLN A 127 0.07 10.56 -29.39
C GLN A 127 1.15 11.60 -29.73
N LYS A 128 2.34 11.49 -29.14
CA LYS A 128 3.37 12.53 -29.22
C LYS A 128 4.58 12.15 -30.08
N GLN A 129 4.68 10.92 -30.58
CA GLN A 129 5.84 10.42 -31.35
C GLN A 129 6.30 11.36 -32.47
N ASP A 130 5.38 12.00 -33.18
CA ASP A 130 5.70 12.87 -34.33
C ASP A 130 6.08 14.30 -33.92
N THR A 131 5.91 14.63 -32.63
CA THR A 131 6.17 15.97 -32.07
C THR A 131 7.37 16.01 -31.13
N LEU A 132 7.73 14.86 -30.55
CA LEU A 132 8.87 14.75 -29.65
C LEU A 132 10.18 14.85 -30.41
N SER A 133 11.19 15.45 -29.77
CA SER A 133 12.56 15.37 -30.28
C SER A 133 13.07 13.93 -30.16
N PRO A 134 14.07 13.52 -30.96
CA PRO A 134 14.64 12.18 -30.87
C PRO A 134 15.12 11.82 -29.46
N SER A 135 15.72 12.77 -28.73
CA SER A 135 16.16 12.56 -27.34
C SER A 135 15.00 12.42 -26.36
N ALA A 136 13.89 13.12 -26.57
CA ALA A 136 12.70 12.98 -25.73
C ALA A 136 12.01 11.64 -25.98
N LEU A 137 11.96 11.19 -27.23
CA LEU A 137 11.44 9.86 -27.57
C LEU A 137 12.29 8.74 -26.94
N GLU A 138 13.61 8.88 -26.93
CA GLU A 138 14.51 7.93 -26.26
C GLU A 138 14.22 7.82 -24.75
N LEU A 139 13.95 8.94 -24.06
CA LEU A 139 13.57 8.93 -22.65
C LEU A 139 12.24 8.20 -22.40
N VAL A 140 11.25 8.42 -23.27
CA VAL A 140 9.96 7.71 -23.20
C VAL A 140 10.18 6.21 -23.38
N ASP A 141 11.02 5.81 -24.35
CA ASP A 141 11.33 4.40 -24.59
C ASP A 141 12.06 3.75 -23.43
N GLN A 142 12.98 4.47 -22.79
CA GLN A 142 13.66 4.01 -21.58
C GLN A 142 12.69 3.81 -20.43
N GLU A 143 11.76 4.74 -20.20
CA GLU A 143 10.76 4.63 -19.13
C GLU A 143 9.77 3.48 -19.40
N ILE A 144 9.32 3.31 -20.66
CA ILE A 144 8.49 2.17 -21.07
C ILE A 144 9.21 0.85 -20.78
N ASN A 145 10.46 0.70 -21.25
CA ASN A 145 11.21 -0.55 -21.07
C ASN A 145 11.45 -0.85 -19.59
N LYS A 146 11.77 0.17 -18.79
CA LYS A 146 11.92 0.02 -17.34
C LYS A 146 10.64 -0.49 -16.69
N TRP A 147 9.50 0.12 -16.96
CA TRP A 147 8.23 -0.31 -16.40
C TRP A 147 7.79 -1.68 -16.92
N LEU A 148 8.07 -1.99 -18.18
CA LEU A 148 7.86 -3.31 -18.76
C LEU A 148 8.63 -4.39 -17.98
N ASP A 149 9.91 -4.17 -17.74
CA ASP A 149 10.75 -5.10 -16.98
C ASP A 149 10.29 -5.22 -15.51
N GLU A 150 10.03 -4.09 -14.85
CA GLU A 150 9.59 -4.07 -13.44
C GLU A 150 8.25 -4.79 -13.25
N ILE A 151 7.27 -4.52 -14.10
CA ILE A 151 5.93 -5.11 -13.99
C ILE A 151 5.97 -6.59 -14.36
N ASN A 152 6.68 -6.98 -15.43
CA ASN A 152 6.84 -8.39 -15.78
C ASN A 152 7.47 -9.19 -14.64
N ARG A 153 8.48 -8.61 -13.97
CA ARG A 153 9.07 -9.23 -12.77
C ARG A 153 8.01 -9.43 -11.70
N TYR A 154 7.19 -8.43 -11.39
CA TYR A 154 6.19 -8.52 -10.32
C TYR A 154 4.93 -9.32 -10.67
N ILE A 155 4.67 -9.60 -11.94
CA ILE A 155 3.67 -10.61 -12.36
C ILE A 155 4.15 -12.01 -11.96
N ILE A 156 5.45 -12.28 -12.12
CA ILE A 156 6.05 -13.60 -11.90
C ILE A 156 6.43 -13.81 -10.44
N GLU A 157 7.08 -12.82 -9.83
CA GLU A 157 7.62 -12.90 -8.49
C GLU A 157 6.55 -12.64 -7.44
N SER A 158 6.56 -13.48 -6.40
CA SER A 158 5.76 -13.26 -5.21
C SER A 158 6.53 -12.42 -4.20
N ILE A 159 5.90 -11.34 -3.73
CA ILE A 159 6.49 -10.35 -2.84
C ILE A 159 5.76 -10.42 -1.49
N PRO A 160 6.50 -10.54 -0.37
CA PRO A 160 5.89 -10.45 0.94
C PRO A 160 5.39 -9.03 1.18
N TYR A 161 4.22 -8.91 1.80
CA TYR A 161 3.71 -7.65 2.29
C TYR A 161 3.36 -7.77 3.78
N TYR A 162 3.56 -6.67 4.50
CA TYR A 162 3.21 -6.54 5.90
C TYR A 162 2.46 -5.23 6.11
N MET A 163 1.37 -5.30 6.87
CA MET A 163 0.61 -4.13 7.30
C MET A 163 0.15 -4.33 8.74
N ARG A 164 0.20 -3.26 9.53
CA ARG A 164 -0.49 -3.22 10.82
C ARG A 164 -1.75 -2.39 10.68
N MET A 165 -2.88 -2.98 11.05
CA MET A 165 -4.18 -2.31 10.99
C MET A 165 -4.86 -2.28 12.34
N LYS A 166 -5.72 -1.30 12.51
CA LYS A 166 -6.64 -1.18 13.62
C LYS A 166 -8.05 -1.12 13.08
N ALA A 167 -8.95 -1.89 13.68
CA ALA A 167 -10.39 -1.81 13.42
C ALA A 167 -11.09 -1.36 14.69
N VAL A 168 -12.03 -0.44 14.52
CA VAL A 168 -12.92 0.05 15.59
C VAL A 168 -14.34 -0.15 15.12
N GLY A 169 -15.20 -0.75 15.94
CA GLY A 169 -16.59 -0.99 15.57
C GLY A 169 -17.52 -0.95 16.77
N LYS A 170 -18.81 -0.77 16.52
CA LYS A 170 -19.85 -0.77 17.55
C LYS A 170 -20.50 -2.13 17.66
N ILE A 171 -20.85 -2.48 18.89
CA ILE A 171 -21.61 -3.68 19.25
C ILE A 171 -23.06 -3.27 19.42
N LYS A 172 -23.95 -3.98 18.73
CA LYS A 172 -25.39 -3.84 18.83
C LYS A 172 -25.99 -5.21 19.11
N GLU A 173 -26.81 -5.30 20.15
CA GLU A 173 -27.48 -6.56 20.53
C GLU A 173 -26.52 -7.74 20.81
N GLY A 174 -25.27 -7.44 21.20
CA GLY A 174 -24.24 -8.43 21.51
C GLY A 174 -23.34 -8.81 20.34
N GLU A 175 -23.63 -8.33 19.13
CA GLU A 175 -22.86 -8.61 17.91
C GLU A 175 -22.22 -7.33 17.35
N LEU A 176 -21.17 -7.48 16.56
CA LEU A 176 -20.54 -6.36 15.85
C LEU A 176 -21.49 -5.87 14.74
N ASP A 177 -21.74 -4.56 14.66
CA ASP A 177 -22.47 -3.95 13.55
C ASP A 177 -21.48 -3.61 12.42
N PRO A 178 -21.47 -4.35 11.28
CA PRO A 178 -20.47 -4.18 10.24
C PRO A 178 -20.48 -2.79 9.61
N ALA A 179 -21.63 -2.11 9.60
CA ALA A 179 -21.77 -0.77 9.01
C ALA A 179 -21.06 0.32 9.84
N THR A 180 -20.60 -0.01 11.05
CA THR A 180 -19.94 0.93 11.96
C THR A 180 -18.42 0.73 12.03
N ILE A 181 -17.89 -0.26 11.31
CA ILE A 181 -16.48 -0.58 11.38
C ILE A 181 -15.68 0.47 10.61
N GLU A 182 -14.73 1.06 11.32
CA GLU A 182 -13.74 1.98 10.77
C GLU A 182 -12.37 1.31 10.80
N PHE A 183 -11.66 1.40 9.68
CA PHE A 183 -10.33 0.83 9.52
C PHE A 183 -9.28 1.91 9.53
N TYR A 184 -8.13 1.57 10.09
CA TYR A 184 -6.98 2.44 10.17
C TYR A 184 -5.70 1.67 9.89
N SER A 185 -4.76 2.26 9.18
CA SER A 185 -3.46 1.67 8.86
C SER A 185 -2.32 2.40 9.58
N ASP A 186 -1.34 1.66 10.08
CA ASP A 186 -0.05 2.21 10.52
C ASP A 186 0.79 2.59 9.28
N LYS A 187 1.24 3.85 9.21
CA LYS A 187 2.08 4.37 8.11
C LYS A 187 3.58 4.36 8.42
N GLY A 188 4.01 3.71 9.51
CA GLY A 188 5.41 3.39 9.76
C GLY A 188 6.26 4.55 10.29
N ALA A 189 5.73 5.34 11.23
CA ALA A 189 6.52 6.31 11.99
C ALA A 189 6.90 5.78 13.38
N ARG A 190 7.89 6.40 14.04
CA ARG A 190 8.46 6.00 15.35
C ARG A 190 7.46 5.99 16.52
N PHE A 191 6.19 6.30 16.28
CA PHE A 191 5.07 6.22 17.19
C PHE A 191 3.95 5.47 16.46
N VAL A 192 3.29 4.52 17.13
CA VAL A 192 2.18 3.76 16.56
C VAL A 192 1.00 4.73 16.36
N GLU A 193 0.97 5.42 15.23
CA GLU A 193 -0.09 6.35 14.84
C GLU A 193 -0.91 5.73 13.70
N PHE A 194 -2.19 5.55 13.96
CA PHE A 194 -3.14 4.92 13.05
C PHE A 194 -3.90 6.00 12.27
N PHE A 195 -3.83 5.93 10.94
CA PHE A 195 -4.52 6.85 10.03
C PHE A 195 -5.75 6.17 9.42
N PRO A 196 -6.86 6.89 9.19
CA PRO A 196 -8.01 6.33 8.50
C PRO A 196 -7.61 5.65 7.19
N TYR A 197 -8.22 4.50 6.94
CA TYR A 197 -7.97 3.66 5.78
C TYR A 197 -9.27 3.45 5.01
N SER A 198 -9.24 3.73 3.72
CA SER A 198 -10.38 3.53 2.82
C SER A 198 -9.90 2.96 1.49
N LEU A 199 -10.66 1.99 0.96
CA LEU A 199 -10.45 1.51 -0.41
C LEU A 199 -10.68 2.62 -1.44
N ALA A 200 -11.50 3.63 -1.12
CA ALA A 200 -11.72 4.79 -1.99
C ALA A 200 -10.50 5.71 -2.13
N ASP A 201 -9.50 5.57 -1.25
CA ASP A 201 -8.23 6.32 -1.37
C ASP A 201 -7.26 5.64 -2.35
N ILE A 202 -7.58 4.45 -2.85
CA ILE A 202 -6.80 3.75 -3.86
C ILE A 202 -7.17 4.34 -5.23
N PRO A 203 -6.19 4.84 -6.02
CA PRO A 203 -6.49 5.46 -7.31
C PRO A 203 -7.03 4.41 -8.28
N SER A 204 -8.02 4.81 -9.08
CA SER A 204 -8.52 4.04 -10.21
C SER A 204 -7.48 3.88 -11.33
N ASP A 205 -7.68 2.89 -12.19
CA ASP A 205 -6.83 2.65 -13.36
C ASP A 205 -6.74 3.89 -14.27
N GLU A 206 -7.87 4.58 -14.49
CA GLU A 206 -7.92 5.80 -15.27
C GLU A 206 -7.11 6.93 -14.64
N GLU A 207 -7.20 7.10 -13.31
CA GLU A 207 -6.41 8.11 -12.59
C GLU A 207 -4.91 7.81 -12.66
N VAL A 208 -4.52 6.54 -12.49
CA VAL A 208 -3.12 6.12 -12.64
C VAL A 208 -2.62 6.38 -14.06
N GLN A 209 -3.40 5.98 -15.08
CA GLN A 209 -3.05 6.18 -16.48
C GLN A 209 -2.88 7.67 -16.83
N GLN A 210 -3.84 8.51 -16.43
CA GLN A 210 -3.80 9.95 -16.68
C GLN A 210 -2.64 10.63 -15.97
N ARG A 211 -2.38 10.26 -14.72
CA ARG A 211 -1.26 10.80 -13.96
C ARG A 211 0.08 10.44 -14.60
N VAL A 212 0.27 9.19 -14.98
CA VAL A 212 1.51 8.75 -15.66
C VAL A 212 1.69 9.46 -16.99
N TYR A 213 0.63 9.64 -17.78
CA TYR A 213 0.66 10.45 -19.00
C TYR A 213 1.10 11.88 -18.70
N ALA A 214 0.50 12.53 -17.72
CA ALA A 214 0.82 13.92 -17.37
C ALA A 214 2.26 14.06 -16.85
N ASP A 215 2.73 13.09 -16.06
CA ASP A 215 4.09 13.09 -15.51
C ASP A 215 5.14 12.96 -16.64
N ILE A 216 4.92 12.06 -17.60
CA ILE A 216 5.83 11.93 -18.75
C ILE A 216 5.74 13.16 -19.67
N GLU A 217 4.56 13.74 -19.87
CA GLU A 217 4.38 14.98 -20.64
C GLU A 217 5.19 16.14 -20.03
N ASN A 218 5.05 16.35 -18.72
CA ASN A 218 5.77 17.41 -18.00
C ASN A 218 7.29 17.20 -17.93
N SER A 219 7.77 15.97 -18.12
CA SER A 219 9.21 15.66 -18.10
C SER A 219 9.87 15.72 -19.48
N THR A 220 9.08 15.66 -20.56
CA THR A 220 9.58 15.57 -21.94
C THR A 220 9.27 16.81 -22.76
N LEU A 221 8.32 17.65 -22.33
CA LEU A 221 8.00 18.94 -22.95
C LEU A 221 8.50 20.11 -22.07
N PRO A 222 9.09 21.16 -22.67
CA PRO A 222 9.58 22.35 -21.96
C PRO A 222 8.47 23.30 -21.47
#